data_AF-A0A9E3CNF5-F1
#
_entry.id   AF-A0A9E3CNF5-F1
#
_cell.length_a   1.000
_cell.length_b   1.000
_cell.length_c   1.000
_cell.angle_alpha   90.00
_cell.angle_beta   90.00
_cell.angle_gamma   90.00
#
_symmetry.space_group_name_H-M   'P 1'
#
loop_
_entity.id
_entity.type
_entity.pdbx_description
1 polymer ?
#
loop_
_entity_poly.entity_id
_entity_poly.type
_entity_poly.pdbx_seq_one_letter_code
_entity_poly.pdbx_strand_id
1 'polypeptide(L)'
;VRADSPYKSIDDLKGKNLGLVDPNSTSGNNVPRFVLNKMNIVPESYFAHVTYTGSHENAVLALQQKTVDVAANWWNSEDDSNLSRMVNKGLVKKEDFRMISKSDLIPNSPYAYLADMPPDLKAAIAKAFDDAPTKAKAAFDKLSDGKDREFKPVDAKYYEGVVELIKFIDSLRKQKS
;
A
#
# COMPACT_ATOMS: atom_id res chain seq x y z
N VAL A 1 12.67 2.21 -8.99
CA VAL A 1 13.93 2.83 -9.45
C VAL A 1 13.81 3.22 -10.91
N ARG A 2 14.73 4.03 -11.47
CA ARG A 2 14.77 4.24 -12.93
C ARG A 2 15.24 2.96 -13.63
N ALA A 3 14.70 2.65 -14.80
CA ALA A 3 15.04 1.41 -15.53
C ALA A 3 16.50 1.40 -16.02
N ASP A 4 17.07 2.56 -16.33
CA ASP A 4 18.48 2.72 -16.73
C ASP A 4 19.46 2.71 -15.54
N SER A 5 18.96 2.65 -14.30
CA SER A 5 19.81 2.54 -13.12
C SER A 5 20.37 1.11 -12.95
N PRO A 6 21.56 0.95 -12.35
CA PRO A 6 22.13 -0.37 -12.09
C PRO A 6 21.38 -1.13 -10.98
N TYR A 7 20.52 -0.46 -10.22
CA TYR A 7 19.83 -1.03 -9.06
C TYR A 7 18.75 -2.03 -9.49
N LYS A 8 18.78 -3.22 -8.90
CA LYS A 8 17.85 -4.32 -9.17
C LYS A 8 17.18 -4.88 -7.91
N SER A 9 17.70 -4.54 -6.74
CA SER A 9 17.22 -4.97 -5.43
C SER A 9 17.29 -3.83 -4.41
N ILE A 10 16.71 -4.04 -3.23
CA ILE A 10 16.82 -3.09 -2.10
C ILE A 10 18.27 -3.03 -1.57
N ASP A 11 19.01 -4.13 -1.67
CA ASP A 11 20.41 -4.22 -1.23
C ASP A 11 21.33 -3.28 -2.02
N ASP A 12 21.03 -3.08 -3.31
CA ASP A 12 21.77 -2.15 -4.18
C ASP A 12 21.59 -0.67 -3.80
N LEU A 13 20.65 -0.36 -2.90
CA LEU A 13 20.26 1.00 -2.56
C LEU A 13 20.91 1.54 -1.27
N LYS A 14 21.86 0.81 -0.69
CA LYS A 14 22.61 1.32 0.47
C LYS A 14 23.36 2.61 0.09
N GLY A 15 23.20 3.64 0.93
CA GLY A 15 23.77 4.97 0.70
C GLY A 15 23.13 5.75 -0.45
N LYS A 16 21.95 5.33 -0.94
CA LYS A 16 21.20 6.02 -2.00
C LYS A 16 20.08 6.89 -1.43
N ASN A 17 19.38 7.62 -2.29
CA ASN A 17 18.30 8.51 -1.88
C ASN A 17 16.93 7.81 -2.00
N LEU A 18 16.19 7.75 -0.89
CA LEU A 18 14.84 7.21 -0.81
C LEU A 18 13.80 8.33 -0.86
N GLY A 19 12.86 8.25 -1.80
CA GLY A 19 11.65 9.06 -1.85
C GLY A 19 10.46 8.36 -1.19
N LEU A 20 9.98 8.91 -0.08
CA LEU A 20 8.69 8.57 0.53
C LEU A 20 7.69 9.68 0.19
N VAL A 21 6.39 9.39 0.31
CA VAL A 21 5.34 10.33 -0.09
C VAL A 21 5.06 11.35 1.00
N ASP A 22 4.48 10.90 2.10
CA ASP A 22 4.07 11.72 3.24
C ASP A 22 4.19 10.88 4.52
N PRO A 23 4.55 11.45 5.69
CA PRO A 23 4.67 10.71 6.94
C PRO A 23 3.41 9.92 7.34
N ASN A 24 2.22 10.37 6.94
CA ASN A 24 0.94 9.71 7.25
C ASN A 24 0.48 8.74 6.15
N SER A 25 1.20 8.63 5.04
CA SER A 25 0.82 7.75 3.93
C SER A 25 1.04 6.28 4.29
N THR A 26 0.00 5.45 4.14
CA THR A 26 0.11 4.00 4.32
C THR A 26 1.04 3.39 3.27
N SER A 27 0.69 3.52 1.98
CA SER A 27 1.44 2.91 0.87
C SER A 27 2.71 3.67 0.48
N GLY A 28 2.76 4.97 0.76
CA GLY A 28 3.91 5.83 0.42
C GLY A 28 4.91 6.05 1.55
N ASN A 29 4.65 5.57 2.77
CA ASN A 29 5.59 5.67 3.90
C ASN A 29 5.54 4.46 4.84
N ASN A 30 4.38 4.17 5.45
CA ASN A 30 4.31 3.18 6.54
C ASN A 30 4.65 1.76 6.07
N VAL A 31 4.03 1.30 4.98
CA VAL A 31 4.29 -0.01 4.39
C VAL A 31 5.71 -0.13 3.85
N PRO A 32 6.25 0.82 3.06
CA PRO A 32 7.65 0.81 2.66
C PRO A 32 8.62 0.68 3.84
N ARG A 33 8.40 1.44 4.92
CA ARG A 33 9.20 1.35 6.15
C ARG A 33 9.06 -0.01 6.82
N PHE A 34 7.87 -0.58 6.84
CA PHE A 34 7.63 -1.90 7.41
C PHE A 34 8.31 -3.02 6.59
N VAL A 35 8.27 -2.93 5.27
CA VAL A 35 9.01 -3.84 4.37
C VAL A 35 10.51 -3.75 4.64
N LEU A 36 11.06 -2.54 4.72
CA LEU A 36 12.48 -2.33 5.06
C LEU A 36 12.80 -2.89 6.45
N ASN A 37 11.93 -2.67 7.44
CA ASN A 37 12.12 -3.21 8.79
C ASN A 37 12.13 -4.75 8.80
N LYS A 38 11.28 -5.42 8.02
CA LYS A 38 11.32 -6.89 7.86
C LYS A 38 12.65 -7.38 7.25
N MET A 39 13.37 -6.53 6.54
CA MET A 39 14.71 -6.78 6.02
C MET A 39 15.82 -6.34 6.99
N ASN A 40 15.47 -5.95 8.23
CA ASN A 40 16.38 -5.35 9.22
C ASN A 40 17.04 -4.05 8.74
N ILE A 41 16.37 -3.32 7.84
CA ILE A 41 16.83 -2.04 7.31
C ILE A 41 16.11 -0.90 8.02
N VAL A 42 16.87 -0.08 8.75
CA VAL A 42 16.41 1.22 9.25
C VAL A 42 16.69 2.30 8.19
N PRO A 43 15.67 2.91 7.57
CA PRO A 43 15.86 3.80 6.43
C PRO A 43 16.87 4.93 6.69
N GLU A 44 16.77 5.56 7.85
CA GLU A 44 17.60 6.69 8.26
C GLU A 44 19.10 6.36 8.38
N SER A 45 19.45 5.08 8.58
CA SER A 45 20.86 4.63 8.61
C SER A 45 21.33 3.98 7.32
N TYR A 46 20.39 3.54 6.48
CA TYR A 46 20.68 2.74 5.30
C TYR A 46 20.76 3.59 4.04
N PHE A 47 19.90 4.59 3.92
CA PHE A 47 19.88 5.54 2.81
C PHE A 47 20.70 6.78 3.17
N ALA A 48 21.30 7.43 2.17
CA ALA A 48 21.98 8.71 2.39
C ALA A 48 20.98 9.80 2.78
N HIS A 49 19.81 9.81 2.12
CA HIS A 49 18.72 10.72 2.42
C HIS A 49 17.36 10.00 2.31
N VAL A 50 16.46 10.33 3.24
CA VAL A 50 15.04 9.97 3.19
C VAL A 50 14.24 11.25 2.98
N THR A 51 13.64 11.39 1.80
CA THR A 51 12.95 12.61 1.36
C THR A 51 11.46 12.37 1.26
N TYR A 52 10.66 13.27 1.83
CA TYR A 52 9.22 13.30 1.61
C TYR A 52 8.88 14.14 0.38
N THR A 53 8.22 13.54 -0.61
CA THR A 53 7.93 14.17 -1.91
C THR A 53 6.58 14.87 -1.94
N GLY A 54 5.76 14.73 -0.89
CA GLY A 54 4.48 15.38 -0.68
C GLY A 54 3.30 14.74 -1.44
N SER A 55 3.54 14.06 -2.55
CA SER A 55 2.51 13.33 -3.29
C SER A 55 3.06 12.09 -4.00
N HIS A 56 2.17 11.17 -4.34
CA HIS A 56 2.50 9.97 -5.11
C HIS A 56 3.00 10.31 -6.52
N GLU A 57 2.42 11.33 -7.17
CA GLU A 57 2.88 11.80 -8.48
C GLU A 57 4.29 12.42 -8.37
N ASN A 58 4.52 13.25 -7.34
CA ASN A 58 5.83 13.84 -7.08
C ASN A 58 6.90 12.79 -6.76
N ALA A 59 6.54 11.67 -6.13
CA ALA A 59 7.48 10.58 -5.86
C ALA A 59 8.04 9.97 -7.16
N VAL A 60 7.17 9.79 -8.17
CA VAL A 60 7.58 9.30 -9.49
C VAL A 60 8.40 10.36 -10.24
N LEU A 61 7.99 11.63 -10.17
CA LEU A 61 8.72 12.73 -10.82
C LEU A 61 10.12 12.94 -10.21
N ALA A 62 10.23 12.92 -8.88
CA ALA A 62 11.51 13.01 -8.19
C ALA A 62 12.47 11.87 -8.58
N LEU A 63 11.92 10.66 -8.76
CA LEU A 63 12.68 9.52 -9.26
C LEU A 63 13.10 9.74 -10.73
N GLN A 64 12.20 10.20 -11.59
CA GLN A 64 12.50 10.48 -13.00
C GLN A 64 13.61 11.53 -13.16
N GLN A 65 13.56 12.58 -12.33
CA GLN A 65 14.52 13.69 -12.28
C GLN A 65 15.82 13.34 -11.54
N LYS A 66 15.98 12.08 -11.08
CA LYS A 66 17.15 11.60 -10.32
C LYS A 66 17.39 12.36 -9.00
N THR A 67 16.37 13.01 -8.46
CA THR A 67 16.42 13.61 -7.12
C THR A 67 16.44 12.52 -6.04
N VAL A 68 15.77 11.39 -6.30
CA VAL A 68 15.86 10.16 -5.52
C VAL A 68 16.23 8.98 -6.42
N ASP A 69 16.85 7.96 -5.85
CA ASP A 69 17.26 6.74 -6.56
C ASP A 69 16.16 5.66 -6.54
N VAL A 70 15.33 5.68 -5.49
CA VAL A 70 14.17 4.81 -5.29
C VAL A 70 13.00 5.64 -4.77
N ALA A 71 11.77 5.26 -5.13
CA ALA A 71 10.56 5.91 -4.63
C ALA A 71 9.51 4.85 -4.25
N ALA A 72 8.83 5.08 -3.13
CA ALA A 72 7.69 4.28 -2.70
C ALA A 72 6.39 4.78 -3.36
N ASN A 73 5.50 3.85 -3.73
CA ASN A 73 4.21 4.20 -4.30
C ASN A 73 3.17 3.09 -4.13
N TRP A 74 1.90 3.40 -4.39
CA TRP A 74 0.82 2.42 -4.38
C TRP A 74 0.73 1.67 -5.72
N TRP A 75 0.35 0.40 -5.63
CA TRP A 75 0.13 -0.53 -6.74
C TRP A 75 -1.00 -1.48 -6.33
N ASN A 76 -2.04 -1.58 -7.15
CA ASN A 76 -3.17 -2.49 -6.92
C ASN A 76 -3.12 -3.66 -7.91
N SER A 77 -2.88 -3.36 -9.18
CA SER A 77 -2.75 -4.34 -10.27
C SER A 77 -1.81 -3.82 -11.36
N GLU A 78 -1.53 -4.65 -12.37
CA GLU A 78 -0.68 -4.28 -13.52
C GLU A 78 -1.20 -3.08 -14.31
N ASP A 79 -2.52 -2.87 -14.29
CA ASP A 79 -3.24 -1.79 -14.95
C ASP A 79 -3.72 -0.67 -14.00
N ASP A 80 -3.79 -0.90 -12.68
CA ASP A 80 -4.13 0.12 -11.68
C ASP A 80 -3.01 0.32 -10.65
N SER A 81 -2.19 1.34 -10.90
CA SER A 81 -1.13 1.81 -10.02
C SER A 81 -0.96 3.32 -10.21
N ASN A 82 -0.24 3.99 -9.31
CA ASN A 82 0.05 5.41 -9.52
C ASN A 82 0.80 5.62 -10.84
N LEU A 83 1.73 4.71 -11.14
CA LEU A 83 2.52 4.77 -12.36
C LEU A 83 1.64 4.59 -13.60
N SER A 84 0.74 3.60 -13.63
CA SER A 84 -0.15 3.40 -14.79
C SER A 84 -1.07 4.60 -15.01
N ARG A 85 -1.59 5.22 -13.93
CA ARG A 85 -2.38 6.44 -14.04
C ARG A 85 -1.59 7.61 -14.60
N MET A 86 -0.34 7.80 -14.19
CA MET A 86 0.53 8.85 -14.73
C MET A 86 0.89 8.60 -16.20
N VAL A 87 1.11 7.33 -16.58
CA VAL A 87 1.36 6.92 -17.98
C VAL A 87 0.12 7.22 -18.84
N ASN A 88 -1.08 6.88 -18.37
CA ASN A 88 -2.32 7.16 -19.08
C ASN A 88 -2.58 8.66 -19.28
N LYS A 89 -2.08 9.50 -18.37
CA LYS A 89 -2.11 10.98 -18.49
C LYS A 89 -0.97 11.54 -19.36
N GLY A 90 -0.07 10.71 -19.89
CA GLY A 90 1.08 11.13 -20.69
C GLY A 90 2.18 11.85 -19.90
N LEU A 91 2.18 11.76 -18.57
CA LEU A 91 3.15 12.47 -17.72
C LEU A 91 4.52 11.79 -17.69
N VAL A 92 4.55 10.46 -17.81
CA VAL A 92 5.77 9.64 -17.76
C VAL A 92 5.63 8.41 -18.66
N LYS A 93 6.74 7.72 -18.94
CA LYS A 93 6.76 6.45 -19.68
C LYS A 93 6.98 5.27 -18.73
N LYS A 94 6.24 4.18 -18.89
CA LYS A 94 6.35 3.00 -18.01
C LYS A 94 7.77 2.42 -18.06
N GLU A 95 8.38 2.45 -19.23
CA GLU A 95 9.68 1.88 -19.56
C GLU A 95 10.84 2.60 -18.88
N ASP A 96 10.63 3.84 -18.41
CA ASP A 96 11.63 4.62 -17.68
C ASP A 96 11.84 4.12 -16.24
N PHE A 97 10.99 3.19 -15.76
CA PHE A 97 10.98 2.73 -14.38
C PHE A 97 11.02 1.20 -14.25
N ARG A 98 11.58 0.75 -13.13
CA ARG A 98 11.59 -0.66 -12.72
C ARG A 98 11.08 -0.78 -11.29
N MET A 99 10.12 -1.67 -11.08
CA MET A 99 9.72 -2.13 -9.74
C MET A 99 10.73 -3.19 -9.28
N ILE A 100 11.32 -2.99 -8.11
CA ILE A 100 12.34 -3.89 -7.54
C ILE A 100 11.89 -4.56 -6.23
N SER A 101 10.76 -4.11 -5.69
CA SER A 101 10.12 -4.66 -4.50
C SER A 101 8.63 -4.37 -4.55
N LYS A 102 7.84 -5.30 -4.04
CA LYS A 102 6.39 -5.20 -3.88
C LYS A 102 6.07 -5.75 -2.49
N SER A 103 5.24 -5.04 -1.73
CA SER A 103 4.81 -5.54 -0.42
C SER A 103 3.92 -6.77 -0.57
N ASP A 104 3.72 -7.47 0.54
CA ASP A 104 2.59 -8.36 0.68
C ASP A 104 1.27 -7.58 0.43
N LEU A 105 0.20 -8.31 0.14
CA LEU A 105 -1.12 -7.73 -0.01
C LEU A 105 -1.47 -6.93 1.25
N ILE A 106 -1.94 -5.70 1.06
CA ILE A 106 -2.54 -4.90 2.12
C ILE A 106 -4.05 -5.09 1.99
N PRO A 107 -4.70 -5.87 2.87
CA PRO A 107 -6.14 -6.00 2.89
C PRO A 107 -6.84 -4.64 2.92
N ASN A 108 -7.92 -4.51 2.13
CA ASN A 108 -8.84 -3.40 2.28
C ASN A 108 -9.57 -3.48 3.64
N SER A 109 -10.14 -2.35 4.05
CA SER A 109 -10.90 -2.24 5.30
C SER A 109 -11.97 -3.34 5.42
N PRO A 110 -12.02 -4.08 6.54
CA PRO A 110 -13.05 -5.08 6.74
C PRO A 110 -14.41 -4.45 7.04
N TYR A 111 -15.46 -5.21 6.74
CA TYR A 111 -16.72 -5.11 7.47
C TYR A 111 -16.68 -6.11 8.62
N ALA A 112 -16.92 -5.64 9.83
CA ALA A 112 -16.84 -6.46 11.04
C ALA A 112 -18.10 -6.32 11.88
N TYR A 113 -18.41 -7.36 12.67
CA TYR A 113 -19.46 -7.37 13.66
C TYR A 113 -18.87 -7.71 15.05
N LEU A 114 -19.63 -7.43 16.11
CA LEU A 114 -19.15 -7.67 17.47
C LEU A 114 -19.04 -9.18 17.77
N ALA A 115 -18.01 -9.54 18.54
CA ALA A 115 -17.72 -10.93 18.88
C ALA A 115 -18.82 -11.57 19.75
N ASP A 116 -19.59 -10.77 20.49
CA ASP A 116 -20.64 -11.20 21.42
C ASP A 116 -22.05 -11.25 20.78
N MET A 117 -22.20 -10.92 19.49
CA MET A 117 -23.49 -11.02 18.82
C MET A 117 -24.02 -12.48 18.79
N PRO A 118 -25.35 -12.66 18.92
CA PRO A 118 -25.99 -13.96 18.79
C PRO A 118 -25.61 -14.70 17.49
N PRO A 119 -25.41 -16.03 17.50
CA PRO A 119 -24.97 -16.78 16.31
C PRO A 119 -25.91 -16.66 15.11
N ASP A 120 -27.21 -16.63 15.35
CA ASP A 120 -28.26 -16.42 14.34
C ASP A 120 -28.14 -15.04 13.69
N LEU A 121 -27.88 -13.99 14.47
CA LEU A 121 -27.65 -12.64 13.95
C LEU A 121 -26.37 -12.56 13.09
N LYS A 122 -25.27 -13.17 13.54
CA LYS A 122 -24.03 -13.25 12.75
C LYS A 122 -24.25 -13.93 11.40
N ALA A 123 -24.98 -15.06 11.41
CA ALA A 123 -25.31 -15.79 10.19
C ALA A 123 -26.21 -14.96 9.25
N ALA A 124 -27.19 -14.25 9.79
CA ALA A 124 -28.07 -13.37 9.02
C ALA A 124 -27.30 -12.21 8.38
N ILE A 125 -26.38 -11.56 9.10
CA ILE A 125 -25.53 -10.49 8.56
C ILE A 125 -24.61 -11.03 7.45
N ALA A 126 -23.89 -12.13 7.71
CA ALA A 126 -23.00 -12.72 6.71
C ALA A 126 -23.75 -13.09 5.43
N LYS A 127 -24.94 -13.69 5.57
CA LYS A 127 -25.82 -14.01 4.44
C LYS A 127 -26.28 -12.76 3.69
N ALA A 128 -26.63 -11.68 4.40
CA ALA A 128 -27.06 -10.44 3.75
C ALA A 128 -25.94 -9.83 2.89
N PHE A 129 -24.69 -9.86 3.35
CA PHE A 129 -23.53 -9.41 2.58
C PHE A 129 -23.25 -10.33 1.39
N ASP A 130 -23.26 -11.65 1.59
CA ASP A 130 -23.05 -12.64 0.51
C ASP A 130 -24.11 -12.53 -0.60
N ASP A 131 -25.37 -12.33 -0.22
CA ASP A 131 -26.48 -12.15 -1.15
C ASP A 131 -26.49 -10.74 -1.82
N ALA A 132 -25.83 -9.73 -1.24
CA ALA A 132 -25.97 -8.33 -1.67
C ALA A 132 -25.60 -8.07 -3.15
N PRO A 133 -24.50 -8.63 -3.71
CA PRO A 133 -24.15 -8.43 -5.11
C PRO A 133 -25.19 -8.95 -6.11
N THR A 134 -26.07 -9.86 -5.71
CA THR A 134 -27.08 -10.45 -6.61
C THR A 134 -28.49 -10.03 -6.27
N LYS A 135 -28.88 -10.06 -4.98
CA LYS A 135 -30.24 -9.78 -4.52
C LYS A 135 -30.49 -8.32 -4.16
N ALA A 136 -29.43 -7.56 -3.89
CA ALA A 136 -29.50 -6.15 -3.51
C ALA A 136 -28.50 -5.29 -4.31
N LYS A 137 -28.32 -5.60 -5.60
CA LYS A 137 -27.29 -5.01 -6.47
C LYS A 137 -27.24 -3.49 -6.42
N ALA A 138 -28.39 -2.80 -6.44
CA ALA A 138 -28.43 -1.34 -6.36
C ALA A 138 -27.87 -0.77 -5.04
N ALA A 139 -28.09 -1.46 -3.91
CA ALA A 139 -27.53 -1.08 -2.62
C ALA A 139 -26.04 -1.43 -2.55
N PHE A 140 -25.65 -2.59 -3.06
CA PHE A 140 -24.25 -3.02 -3.16
C PHE A 140 -23.41 -2.06 -4.03
N ASP A 141 -23.94 -1.63 -5.17
CA ASP A 141 -23.26 -0.67 -6.06
C ASP A 141 -23.09 0.68 -5.39
N LYS A 142 -24.10 1.16 -4.64
CA LYS A 142 -23.98 2.39 -3.86
C LYS A 142 -22.94 2.26 -2.73
N LEU A 143 -22.83 1.10 -2.12
CA LEU A 143 -21.88 0.84 -1.03
C LEU A 143 -20.43 0.75 -1.53
N SER A 144 -20.23 0.23 -2.75
CA SER A 144 -18.92 -0.04 -3.34
C SER A 144 -18.49 0.94 -4.43
N ASP A 145 -19.25 2.03 -4.62
CA ASP A 145 -19.16 2.91 -5.80
C ASP A 145 -19.17 2.15 -7.15
N GLY A 146 -19.78 0.96 -7.18
CA GLY A 146 -19.82 0.06 -8.34
C GLY A 146 -18.47 -0.58 -8.71
N LYS A 147 -17.47 -0.54 -7.81
CA LYS A 147 -16.11 -1.04 -8.08
C LYS A 147 -15.87 -2.44 -7.55
N ASP A 148 -16.60 -2.84 -6.51
CA ASP A 148 -16.43 -4.15 -5.90
C ASP A 148 -17.27 -5.19 -6.63
N ARG A 149 -16.81 -6.45 -6.59
CA ARG A 149 -17.48 -7.58 -7.26
C ARG A 149 -18.28 -8.42 -6.28
N GLU A 150 -17.71 -8.65 -5.10
CA GLU A 150 -18.24 -9.56 -4.10
C GLU A 150 -17.65 -9.22 -2.72
N PHE A 151 -18.32 -9.67 -1.66
CA PHE A 151 -17.72 -9.77 -0.33
C PHE A 151 -17.15 -11.16 -0.14
N LYS A 152 -16.04 -11.27 0.59
CA LYS A 152 -15.48 -12.57 0.98
C LYS A 152 -15.40 -12.68 2.49
N PRO A 153 -15.82 -13.82 3.06
CA PRO A 153 -15.56 -14.09 4.47
C PRO A 153 -14.04 -14.18 4.68
N VAL A 154 -13.57 -13.47 5.68
CA VAL A 154 -12.17 -13.44 6.12
C VAL A 154 -12.14 -13.52 7.64
N ASP A 155 -11.04 -13.99 8.20
CA ASP A 155 -10.82 -14.10 9.63
C ASP A 155 -9.77 -13.09 10.12
N ALA A 156 -9.49 -13.11 11.42
CA ALA A 156 -8.46 -12.25 12.01
C ALA A 156 -7.07 -12.51 11.42
N LYS A 157 -6.79 -13.76 10.99
CA LYS A 157 -5.51 -14.16 10.40
C LYS A 157 -5.24 -13.42 9.09
N TYR A 158 -6.28 -13.20 8.28
CA TYR A 158 -6.18 -12.39 7.05
C TYR A 158 -5.63 -10.97 7.29
N TYR A 159 -5.84 -10.42 8.49
CA TYR A 159 -5.41 -9.07 8.87
C TYR A 159 -4.14 -9.05 9.75
N GLU A 160 -3.51 -10.18 10.03
CA GLU A 160 -2.30 -10.24 10.89
C GLU A 160 -1.19 -9.30 10.41
N GLY A 161 -0.91 -9.27 9.10
CA GLY A 161 0.10 -8.37 8.53
C GLY A 161 -0.22 -6.88 8.75
N VAL A 162 -1.50 -6.50 8.78
CA VAL A 162 -1.94 -5.13 9.09
C VAL A 162 -1.76 -4.83 10.58
N VAL A 163 -2.07 -5.80 11.45
CA VAL A 163 -1.85 -5.66 12.89
C VAL A 163 -0.36 -5.49 13.21
N GLU A 164 0.51 -6.26 12.57
CA GLU A 164 1.97 -6.11 12.70
C GLU A 164 2.45 -4.72 12.22
N LEU A 165 1.95 -4.27 11.06
CA LEU A 165 2.23 -2.94 10.54
C LEU A 165 1.81 -1.84 11.54
N ILE A 166 0.62 -1.92 12.13
CA ILE A 166 0.14 -0.94 13.12
C ILE A 166 1.04 -0.94 14.35
N LYS A 167 1.38 -2.11 14.89
CA LYS A 167 2.30 -2.24 16.04
C LYS A 167 3.67 -1.62 15.74
N PHE A 168 4.18 -1.82 14.52
CA PHE A 168 5.42 -1.20 14.05
C PHE A 168 5.31 0.33 13.97
N ILE A 169 4.24 0.86 13.38
CA ILE A 169 4.04 2.32 13.33
C ILE A 169 3.97 2.92 14.74
N ASP A 170 3.27 2.24 15.66
CA ASP A 170 3.16 2.70 17.04
C ASP A 170 4.50 2.66 17.79
N SER A 171 5.37 1.69 17.50
CA SER A 171 6.72 1.66 18.07
C SER A 171 7.58 2.82 17.56
N LEU A 172 7.48 3.16 16.26
CA LEU A 172 8.16 4.33 15.69
C LEU A 172 7.69 5.65 16.32
N ARG A 173 6.39 5.77 16.64
CA ARG A 173 5.84 6.95 17.32
C ARG A 173 6.38 7.10 18.74
N LYS A 174 6.44 6.00 19.49
CA LYS A 174 6.98 5.97 20.86
C LYS A 174 8.48 6.26 20.93
N GLN A 175 9.25 5.93 19.88
CA GLN A 175 10.68 6.27 19.83
C GLN A 175 10.96 7.75 19.58
N LYS A 176 9.98 8.50 19.06
CA LYS A 176 10.09 9.94 18.81
C LYS A 176 9.64 10.81 19.98
N SER A 177 8.94 10.24 20.97
CA SER A 177 8.49 10.91 22.20
C SER A 177 9.52 10.74 23.31
#